data_AF-A0A9P3GAI6-F1
#
_entry.id   AF-A0A9P3GAI6-F1
#
_cell.length_a   1.000
_cell.length_b   1.000
_cell.length_c   1.000
_cell.angle_alpha   90.00
_cell.angle_beta   90.00
_cell.angle_gamma   90.00
#
_symmetry.space_group_name_H-M   'P 1'
#
loop_
_entity.id
_entity.type
_entity.pdbx_description
1 polymer ?
#
loop_
_entity_poly.entity_id
_entity_poly.type
_entity_poly.pdbx_seq_one_letter_code
_entity_poly.pdbx_strand_id
1 'polypeptide(L)'
;MRTRTVEDLSASPPPARPTNRKQRTVTRTSLQRQRQPTAEPTARPPSPAPSVECEASPLRSASTPAVRTTVSVSVRRFLAALRPSMRELAPVFALAGVRDRACLEALVAMIHAEQRAFLDRLPLNMFQSEVVLNGLAARRL
;
A
#
# COMPACT_ATOMS: atom_id res chain seq x y z
N MET A 1 28.46 -62.20 -3.65
CA MET A 1 28.25 -62.62 -5.06
C MET A 1 26.81 -62.29 -5.47
N ARG A 2 26.61 -61.93 -6.75
CA ARG A 2 25.43 -61.32 -7.43
C ARG A 2 25.50 -59.78 -7.49
N THR A 3 26.21 -59.18 -8.46
CA THR A 3 25.97 -58.96 -9.91
C THR A 3 25.01 -57.80 -10.24
N ARG A 4 25.64 -56.72 -10.73
CA ARG A 4 25.22 -55.61 -11.62
C ARG A 4 23.77 -55.61 -12.13
N THR A 5 23.17 -54.43 -12.06
CA THR A 5 22.36 -53.87 -13.15
C THR A 5 22.89 -52.47 -13.45
N VAL A 6 23.17 -52.26 -14.73
CA VAL A 6 23.63 -51.05 -15.40
C VAL A 6 22.44 -50.39 -16.08
N GLU A 7 22.65 -49.17 -16.59
CA GLU A 7 21.76 -48.40 -17.48
C GLU A 7 20.68 -47.59 -16.72
N ASP A 8 20.43 -46.32 -17.02
CA ASP A 8 20.52 -45.67 -18.32
C ASP A 8 20.75 -44.15 -18.17
N LEU A 9 21.51 -43.59 -19.12
CA LEU A 9 21.72 -42.16 -19.29
C LEU A 9 20.44 -41.51 -19.82
N SER A 10 19.93 -40.50 -19.15
CA SER A 10 19.11 -39.50 -19.83
C SER A 10 19.45 -38.09 -19.36
N ALA A 11 20.50 -37.57 -20.00
CA ALA A 11 20.79 -36.14 -20.03
C ALA A 11 19.69 -35.45 -20.85
N SER A 12 18.78 -34.75 -20.18
CA SER A 12 17.87 -33.81 -20.84
C SER A 12 18.58 -32.46 -21.03
N PRO A 13 18.79 -31.98 -22.27
CA PRO A 13 19.26 -30.63 -22.52
C PRO A 13 18.13 -29.60 -22.30
N PRO A 14 18.46 -28.36 -21.88
CA PRO A 14 17.47 -27.32 -21.59
C PRO A 14 16.92 -26.68 -22.89
N PRO A 15 15.62 -26.40 -23.00
CA PRO A 15 15.11 -25.58 -24.08
C PRO A 15 15.28 -24.07 -23.79
N ALA A 16 16.11 -23.46 -24.65
CA ALA A 16 16.09 -22.11 -25.22
C ALA A 16 15.52 -20.92 -24.40
N ARG A 17 16.43 -19.99 -24.09
CA ARG A 17 16.12 -18.58 -23.78
C ARG A 17 15.54 -17.86 -25.00
N PRO A 18 14.40 -17.18 -24.90
CA PRO A 18 14.08 -16.09 -25.81
C PRO A 18 14.74 -14.80 -25.33
N THR A 19 15.75 -14.35 -26.07
CA THR A 19 16.19 -12.96 -26.08
C THR A 19 15.13 -12.09 -26.74
N ASN A 20 14.43 -11.25 -25.97
CA ASN A 20 13.76 -10.10 -26.56
C ASN A 20 14.15 -8.80 -25.84
N ARG A 21 15.08 -8.13 -26.50
CA ARG A 21 15.60 -6.80 -26.26
C ARG A 21 14.75 -5.84 -27.07
N LYS A 22 14.01 -4.94 -26.40
CA LYS A 22 13.55 -3.61 -26.87
C LYS A 22 12.85 -2.93 -25.66
N GLN A 23 13.59 -2.15 -24.88
CA GLN A 23 13.58 -0.68 -24.95
C GLN A 23 12.16 -0.07 -24.95
N ARG A 24 11.73 0.53 -23.84
CA ARG A 24 11.75 2.00 -23.64
C ARG A 24 11.05 2.40 -22.34
N THR A 25 11.76 3.22 -21.59
CA THR A 25 11.35 3.86 -20.35
C THR A 25 10.81 5.27 -20.65
N VAL A 26 9.95 5.77 -19.76
CA VAL A 26 9.69 7.18 -19.39
C VAL A 26 8.52 7.93 -20.08
N THR A 27 7.42 8.02 -19.31
CA THR A 27 6.47 9.13 -19.06
C THR A 27 6.35 10.31 -20.03
N ARG A 28 5.10 10.74 -20.30
CA ARG A 28 4.58 12.03 -19.81
C ARG A 28 3.09 12.26 -20.09
N THR A 29 2.37 12.48 -18.99
CA THR A 29 1.15 13.27 -18.85
C THR A 29 1.26 14.60 -19.62
N SER A 30 0.25 14.94 -20.44
CA SER A 30 -0.10 16.33 -20.74
C SER A 30 -1.50 16.38 -21.35
N LEU A 31 -2.50 16.45 -20.48
CA LEU A 31 -3.75 17.12 -20.79
C LEU A 31 -3.54 18.62 -20.57
N GLN A 32 -4.26 19.41 -21.35
CA GLN A 32 -4.67 20.79 -21.04
C GLN A 32 -3.67 21.89 -21.42
N ARG A 33 -3.79 22.36 -22.66
CA ARG A 33 -3.48 23.74 -23.01
C ARG A 33 -4.77 24.40 -23.53
N GLN A 34 -5.50 25.01 -22.59
CA GLN A 34 -6.61 25.92 -22.88
C GLN A 34 -6.09 27.13 -23.66
N ARG A 35 -6.84 27.47 -24.70
CA ARG A 35 -6.66 28.67 -25.51
C ARG A 35 -7.11 29.91 -24.72
N GLN A 36 -6.23 30.91 -24.62
CA GLN A 36 -6.56 32.34 -24.56
C GLN A 36 -7.20 32.77 -25.89
N PRO A 37 -8.03 33.85 -25.98
CA PRO A 37 -7.70 35.23 -25.60
C PRO A 37 -8.86 35.95 -24.87
N THR A 38 -8.71 37.12 -24.24
CA THR A 38 -8.61 38.44 -24.89
C THR A 38 -8.32 39.51 -23.83
N ALA A 39 -7.56 40.52 -24.26
CA ALA A 39 -7.04 41.65 -23.50
C ALA A 39 -8.10 42.65 -23.01
N GLU A 40 -7.78 43.38 -21.94
CA GLU A 40 -7.89 44.84 -21.95
C GLU A 40 -6.94 45.47 -20.89
N PRO A 41 -6.14 46.51 -21.24
CA PRO A 41 -5.32 47.25 -20.30
C PRO A 41 -5.98 48.60 -19.96
N THR A 42 -6.05 48.97 -18.68
CA THR A 42 -6.26 50.37 -18.29
C THR A 42 -5.48 50.71 -17.02
N ALA A 43 -4.68 51.78 -17.13
CA ALA A 43 -3.87 52.44 -16.10
C ALA A 43 -4.72 52.92 -14.90
N ARG A 44 -4.24 53.27 -13.68
CA ARG A 44 -3.05 54.01 -13.20
C ARG A 44 -3.10 53.99 -11.63
N PRO A 45 -2.00 54.17 -10.87
CA PRO A 45 -1.97 54.30 -9.37
C PRO A 45 -2.06 55.79 -8.92
N PRO A 46 -1.94 56.24 -7.61
CA PRO A 46 -1.56 55.57 -6.33
C PRO A 46 -2.32 55.97 -5.01
N SER A 47 -2.06 55.21 -3.92
CA SER A 47 -2.10 55.57 -2.45
C SER A 47 -3.41 56.00 -1.73
N PRO A 48 -3.49 56.04 -0.37
CA PRO A 48 -2.68 55.45 0.71
C PRO A 48 -3.50 54.58 1.71
N ALA A 49 -2.83 53.90 2.66
CA ALA A 49 -3.46 53.23 3.82
C ALA A 49 -4.12 54.23 4.79
N PRO A 50 -5.04 53.77 5.67
CA PRO A 50 -4.59 53.49 7.04
C PRO A 50 -5.20 52.23 7.68
N SER A 51 -4.50 51.76 8.71
CA SER A 51 -4.78 50.63 9.59
C SER A 51 -6.21 50.58 10.13
N VAL A 52 -6.79 49.37 10.14
CA VAL A 52 -7.78 48.99 11.17
C VAL A 52 -7.43 47.59 11.66
N GLU A 53 -7.09 47.58 12.95
CA GLU A 53 -6.89 46.42 13.81
C GLU A 53 -8.24 45.75 14.14
N CYS A 54 -8.20 44.52 14.66
CA CYS A 54 -9.32 43.66 15.11
C CYS A 54 -10.08 42.96 13.96
N GLU A 55 -10.29 41.65 13.94
CA GLU A 55 -10.48 40.71 15.04
C GLU A 55 -10.08 39.31 14.54
N ALA A 56 -9.25 38.61 15.31
CA ALA A 56 -8.89 37.23 15.04
C ALA A 56 -10.13 36.35 15.17
N SER A 57 -10.77 36.01 14.05
CA SER A 57 -11.76 34.92 14.02
C SER A 57 -11.02 33.62 14.37
N PRO A 58 -11.35 32.93 15.49
CA PRO A 58 -10.89 31.57 15.65
C PRO A 58 -11.64 30.74 14.61
N LEU A 59 -10.94 30.39 13.53
CA LEU A 59 -11.32 29.33 12.62
C LEU A 59 -11.66 28.11 13.49
N ARG A 60 -12.96 27.88 13.71
CA ARG A 60 -13.47 26.69 14.37
C ARG A 60 -12.82 25.52 13.67
N SER A 61 -11.91 24.84 14.38
CA SER A 61 -11.29 23.63 13.91
C SER A 61 -12.42 22.70 13.50
N ALA A 62 -12.52 22.43 12.19
CA ALA A 62 -13.44 21.44 11.67
C ALA A 62 -13.08 20.14 12.37
N SER A 63 -13.90 19.77 13.36
CA SER A 63 -13.76 18.51 14.07
C SER A 63 -14.01 17.42 13.02
N THR A 64 -12.92 16.85 12.51
CA THR A 64 -12.99 15.69 11.64
C THR A 64 -13.77 14.62 12.41
N PRO A 65 -14.79 13.98 11.80
CA PRO A 65 -15.49 12.91 12.48
C PRO A 65 -14.46 11.84 12.82
N ALA A 66 -14.28 11.58 14.12
CA ALA A 66 -13.44 10.50 14.58
C ALA A 66 -14.01 9.21 14.00
N VAL A 67 -13.42 8.74 12.89
CA VAL A 67 -13.77 7.47 12.27
C VAL A 67 -13.46 6.42 13.32
N ARG A 68 -14.49 5.96 14.03
CA ARG A 68 -14.37 4.86 14.99
C ARG A 68 -14.07 3.61 14.17
N THR A 69 -12.78 3.33 13.95
CA THR A 69 -12.31 2.12 13.29
C THR A 69 -12.59 0.93 14.19
N THR A 70 -13.78 0.38 14.03
CA THR A 70 -14.19 -0.86 14.69
C THR A 70 -13.45 -2.01 14.02
N VAL A 71 -12.54 -2.64 14.78
CA VAL A 71 -11.85 -3.86 14.39
C VAL A 71 -12.59 -5.06 14.98
N SER A 72 -12.85 -6.09 14.20
CA SER A 72 -13.44 -7.34 14.70
C SER A 72 -12.56 -8.03 15.75
N VAL A 73 -13.15 -8.94 16.52
CA VAL A 73 -12.41 -9.78 17.45
C VAL A 73 -11.47 -10.74 16.70
N SER A 74 -11.83 -11.18 15.49
CA SER A 74 -11.05 -12.12 14.68
C SER A 74 -9.70 -11.55 14.25
N VAL A 75 -9.70 -10.31 13.74
CA VAL A 75 -8.45 -9.61 13.35
C VAL A 75 -7.58 -9.34 14.58
N ARG A 76 -8.17 -8.93 15.71
CA ARG A 76 -7.43 -8.73 16.96
C ARG A 76 -6.82 -10.03 17.49
N ARG A 77 -7.56 -11.14 17.44
CA ARG A 77 -7.06 -12.47 17.83
C ARG A 77 -5.95 -12.97 16.91
N PHE A 78 -6.04 -12.68 15.61
CA PHE A 78 -4.95 -12.98 14.68
C PHE A 78 -3.66 -12.31 15.09
N LEU A 79 -3.69 -10.99 15.21
CA LEU A 79 -2.50 -10.22 15.52
C LEU A 79 -1.94 -10.54 16.91
N ALA A 80 -2.81 -10.84 17.88
CA ALA A 80 -2.40 -11.27 19.22
C ALA A 80 -1.76 -12.67 19.25
N ALA A 81 -2.07 -13.54 18.28
CA ALA A 81 -1.50 -14.89 18.21
C ALA A 81 -0.11 -14.93 17.56
N LEU A 82 0.31 -13.84 16.90
CA LEU A 82 1.64 -13.71 16.32
C LEU A 82 2.72 -13.72 17.41
N ARG A 83 3.95 -14.07 17.02
CA ARG A 83 5.12 -14.08 17.90
C ARG A 83 6.23 -13.23 17.29
N PRO A 84 6.52 -12.03 17.85
CA PRO A 84 5.84 -11.40 18.99
C PRO A 84 4.40 -10.97 18.66
N SER A 85 3.58 -10.77 19.70
CA SER A 85 2.19 -10.31 19.53
C SER A 85 2.20 -8.93 18.89
N MET A 86 1.33 -8.75 17.89
CA MET A 86 1.17 -7.49 17.13
C MET A 86 -0.23 -6.88 17.31
N ARG A 87 -0.91 -7.19 18.41
CA ARG A 87 -2.31 -6.80 18.67
C ARG A 87 -2.55 -5.29 18.50
N GLU A 88 -1.56 -4.48 18.80
CA GLU A 88 -1.54 -3.03 18.67
C GLU A 88 -1.62 -2.55 17.21
N LEU A 89 -1.30 -3.39 16.22
CA LEU A 89 -1.44 -3.06 14.80
C LEU A 89 -2.89 -3.16 14.31
N ALA A 90 -3.83 -3.66 15.12
CA ALA A 90 -5.23 -3.80 14.74
C ALA A 90 -5.87 -2.53 14.13
N PRO A 91 -5.63 -1.30 14.65
CA PRO A 91 -6.14 -0.08 14.03
C PRO A 91 -5.54 0.18 12.65
N VAL A 92 -4.25 -0.13 12.44
CA VAL A 92 -3.56 0.04 11.14
C VAL A 92 -4.21 -0.87 10.10
N PHE A 93 -4.48 -2.13 10.45
CA PHE A 93 -5.18 -3.07 9.58
C PHE A 93 -6.60 -2.60 9.26
N ALA A 94 -7.34 -2.07 10.24
CA ALA A 94 -8.67 -1.54 9.99
C ALA A 94 -8.68 -0.30 9.07
N LEU A 95 -7.69 0.59 9.21
CA LEU A 95 -7.52 1.73 8.30
C LEU A 95 -7.20 1.26 6.87
N ALA A 96 -6.51 0.13 6.74
CA ALA A 96 -6.23 -0.51 5.46
C ALA A 96 -7.37 -1.38 4.90
N GLY A 97 -8.53 -1.39 5.56
CA GLY A 97 -9.71 -2.14 5.12
C GLY A 97 -9.82 -3.57 5.67
N VAL A 98 -8.83 -4.07 6.41
CA VAL A 98 -8.87 -5.41 7.04
C VAL A 98 -9.54 -5.30 8.41
N ARG A 99 -10.88 -5.27 8.39
CA ARG A 99 -11.69 -5.00 9.60
C ARG A 99 -12.29 -6.25 10.21
N ASP A 100 -12.62 -7.25 9.40
CA ASP A 100 -13.33 -8.46 9.81
C ASP A 100 -12.61 -9.75 9.39
N ARG A 101 -13.24 -10.90 9.66
CA ARG A 101 -12.71 -12.22 9.33
C ARG A 101 -12.61 -12.42 7.82
N ALA A 102 -13.62 -12.00 7.06
CA ALA A 102 -13.66 -12.20 5.62
C ALA A 102 -12.53 -11.40 4.93
N CYS A 103 -12.26 -10.17 5.37
CA CYS A 103 -11.11 -9.42 4.87
C CYS A 103 -9.77 -10.11 5.18
N LEU A 104 -9.64 -10.70 6.37
CA LEU A 104 -8.43 -11.43 6.75
C LEU A 104 -8.27 -12.72 5.95
N GLU A 105 -9.35 -13.45 5.68
CA GLU A 105 -9.36 -14.63 4.83
C GLU A 105 -9.00 -14.28 3.38
N ALA A 106 -9.55 -13.18 2.86
CA ALA A 106 -9.16 -12.66 1.55
C ALA A 106 -7.66 -12.36 1.50
N LEU A 107 -7.11 -11.70 2.52
CA LEU A 107 -5.67 -11.44 2.62
C LEU A 107 -4.84 -12.74 2.67
N VAL A 108 -5.30 -13.77 3.39
CA VAL A 108 -4.64 -15.09 3.42
C VAL A 108 -4.70 -15.79 2.05
N ALA A 109 -5.79 -15.63 1.31
CA ALA A 109 -5.97 -16.23 -0.01
C ALA A 109 -5.13 -15.56 -1.12
N MET A 110 -4.66 -14.32 -0.91
CA MET A 110 -3.75 -13.64 -1.84
C MET A 110 -2.43 -14.41 -1.95
N ILE A 111 -1.78 -14.33 -3.11
CA ILE A 111 -0.43 -14.89 -3.26
C ILE A 111 0.57 -14.11 -2.42
N HIS A 112 1.69 -14.74 -2.05
CA HIS A 112 2.69 -14.14 -1.17
C HIS A 112 3.21 -12.76 -1.67
N ALA A 113 3.38 -12.59 -2.98
CA ALA A 113 3.81 -11.32 -3.56
C ALA A 113 2.78 -10.20 -3.36
N GLU A 114 1.49 -10.52 -3.43
CA GLU A 114 0.40 -9.57 -3.20
C GLU A 114 0.23 -9.24 -1.71
N GLN A 115 0.37 -10.24 -0.84
CA GLN A 115 0.41 -10.02 0.61
C GLN A 115 1.54 -9.06 0.99
N ARG A 116 2.73 -9.27 0.41
CA ARG A 116 3.88 -8.39 0.60
C ARG A 116 3.56 -6.96 0.13
N ALA A 117 3.07 -6.83 -1.10
CA ALA A 117 2.72 -5.53 -1.67
C ALA A 117 1.63 -4.79 -0.88
N PHE A 118 0.70 -5.52 -0.25
CA PHE A 118 -0.27 -4.95 0.67
C PHE A 118 0.39 -4.43 1.95
N LEU A 119 1.23 -5.25 2.60
CA LEU A 119 1.89 -4.87 3.85
C LEU A 119 2.89 -3.74 3.68
N ASP A 120 3.55 -3.64 2.52
CA ASP A 120 4.48 -2.54 2.20
C ASP A 120 3.78 -1.17 2.10
N ARG A 121 2.45 -1.14 1.96
CA ARG A 121 1.65 0.11 1.98
C ARG A 121 1.27 0.54 3.39
N LEU A 122 1.47 -0.32 4.38
CA LEU A 122 1.18 -0.03 5.77
C LEU A 122 2.41 0.59 6.44
N PRO A 123 2.22 1.43 7.46
CA PRO A 123 3.30 1.97 8.27
C PRO A 123 3.89 0.90 9.22
N LEU A 124 4.34 -0.22 8.66
CA LEU A 124 4.98 -1.32 9.37
C LEU A 124 6.49 -1.29 9.09
N ASN A 125 7.28 -1.62 10.10
CA ASN A 125 8.70 -1.89 9.85
C ASN A 125 8.87 -3.28 9.21
N MET A 126 10.07 -3.52 8.66
CA MET A 126 10.38 -4.77 7.97
C MET A 126 10.12 -6.01 8.83
N PHE A 127 10.51 -5.97 10.11
CA PHE A 127 10.32 -7.09 11.04
C PHE A 127 8.83 -7.38 11.28
N GLN A 128 8.00 -6.35 11.48
CA GLN A 128 6.55 -6.50 11.65
C GLN A 128 5.92 -7.11 10.40
N SER A 129 6.32 -6.67 9.21
CA SER A 129 5.84 -7.24 7.95
C SER A 129 6.18 -8.72 7.82
N GLU A 130 7.41 -9.13 8.14
CA GLU A 130 7.81 -10.56 8.13
C GLU A 130 7.01 -11.40 9.12
N VAL A 131 6.81 -10.90 10.34
CA VAL A 131 6.03 -11.60 11.37
C VAL A 131 4.59 -11.81 10.92
N VAL A 132 3.99 -10.79 10.30
CA VAL A 132 2.63 -10.90 9.76
C VAL A 132 2.58 -11.88 8.58
N LEU A 133 3.51 -11.81 7.63
CA LEU A 133 3.56 -12.73 6.48
C LEU A 133 3.67 -14.18 6.93
N ASN A 134 4.58 -14.46 7.87
CA ASN A 134 4.71 -15.79 8.46
C ASN A 134 3.40 -16.23 9.15
N GLY A 135 2.74 -15.29 9.84
CA GLY A 135 1.43 -15.52 10.44
C GLY A 135 0.32 -15.83 9.45
N LEU A 136 0.31 -15.18 8.29
CA LEU A 136 -0.63 -15.44 7.19
C LEU A 136 -0.37 -16.81 6.57
N ALA A 137 0.90 -17.16 6.31
CA ALA A 137 1.29 -18.45 5.74
C ALA A 137 1.00 -19.64 6.67
N ALA A 138 1.15 -19.45 7.99
CA ALA A 138 0.88 -20.50 8.98
C ALA A 138 -0.62 -20.72 9.24
N ARG A 139 -1.49 -19.83 8.78
CA ARG A 139 -2.92 -19.90 9.08
C ARG A 139 -3.68 -20.75 8.07
N ARG A 140 -4.34 -21.78 8.60
CA ARG A 140 -5.58 -22.32 8.00
C ARG A 140 -6.74 -21.70 8.76
N LEU A 141 -7.42 -20.74 8.11
CA LEU A 141 -8.59 -20.04 8.66
C LEU A 141 -9.89 -20.81 8.41
#